data_AF-A0A2G5VWD1-F1
#
_entry.id   AF-A0A2G5VWD1-F1
#
_cell.length_a   1.000
_cell.length_b   1.000
_cell.length_c   1.000
_cell.angle_alpha   90.00
_cell.angle_beta   90.00
_cell.angle_gamma   90.00
#
_symmetry.space_group_name_H-M   'P 1'
#
loop_
_entity.id
_entity.type
_entity.pdbx_description
1 polymer ?
#
loop_
_entity_poly.entity_id
_entity_poly.type
_entity_poly.pdbx_seq_one_letter_code
_entity_poly.pdbx_strand_id
1 'polypeptide(L)' 'MDPTKLYELSFRNPEVRVYAAIVLPAVLLGLLVIIFSSSDFNFMYAALIQTVALMSFYYWRFIYRRKEKRKNNG' A
#
# COMPACT_ATOMS: atom_id res chain seq x y z
N MET A 1 -26.22 0.14 15.83
CA MET A 1 -25.00 0.10 14.99
C MET A 1 -25.03 1.33 14.11
N ASP A 2 -24.05 2.22 14.27
CA ASP A 2 -24.02 3.52 13.61
C ASP A 2 -23.67 3.34 12.11
N PRO A 3 -24.56 3.69 11.16
CA PRO A 3 -24.34 3.47 9.72
C PRO A 3 -23.18 4.29 9.15
N THR A 4 -22.65 5.26 9.90
CA THR A 4 -21.53 6.12 9.47
C THR A 4 -20.17 5.41 9.47
N LYS A 5 -20.00 4.29 10.21
CA LYS A 5 -18.74 3.52 10.23
C LYS A 5 -18.45 2.75 8.93
N LEU A 6 -19.46 2.49 8.09
CA LEU A 6 -19.29 1.69 6.88
C LEU A 6 -18.69 2.47 5.69
N TYR A 7 -18.58 3.80 5.80
CA TYR A 7 -18.09 4.68 4.73
C TYR A 7 -16.64 5.18 4.93
N GLU A 8 -15.87 4.59 5.84
CA GLU A 8 -14.44 4.93 5.99
C GLU A 8 -13.52 4.34 4.89
N LEU A 9 -14.05 3.44 4.05
CA LEU A 9 -13.39 2.92 2.84
C LEU A 9 -13.60 3.80 1.60
N SER A 10 -14.09 5.03 1.78
CA SER A 10 -14.09 6.01 0.70
C SER A 10 -12.65 6.40 0.34
N PHE A 11 -12.35 6.59 -0.96
CA PHE A 11 -11.10 7.19 -1.45
C PHE A 11 -10.82 8.60 -0.86
N ARG A 12 -11.77 9.15 -0.10
CA ARG A 12 -11.58 10.33 0.74
C ARG A 12 -10.58 10.10 1.87
N ASN A 13 -10.36 8.86 2.33
CA ASN A 13 -9.33 8.54 3.31
C ASN A 13 -7.94 8.52 2.62
N PRO A 14 -7.02 9.43 3.00
CA PRO A 14 -5.70 9.51 2.39
C PRO A 14 -4.88 8.21 2.57
N GLU A 15 -5.11 7.44 3.64
CA GLU A 15 -4.44 6.15 3.84
C GLU A 15 -4.83 5.15 2.75
N VAL A 16 -6.14 5.03 2.45
CA VAL A 16 -6.66 4.09 1.45
C VAL A 16 -6.21 4.48 0.04
N ARG A 17 -6.23 5.79 -0.27
CA ARG A 17 -5.79 6.30 -1.57
C ARG A 17 -4.31 6.01 -1.84
N VAL A 18 -3.44 6.21 -0.85
CA VAL A 18 -2.01 5.96 -1.01
C VAL A 18 -1.69 4.47 -0.98
N TYR A 19 -2.41 3.68 -0.17
CA TYR A 19 -2.32 2.23 -0.22
C TYR A 19 -2.65 1.70 -1.61
N ALA A 20 -3.80 2.10 -2.17
CA ALA A 20 -4.21 1.71 -3.50
C ALA A 20 -3.18 2.14 -4.56
N ALA A 21 -2.68 3.38 -4.49
CA ALA A 21 -1.71 3.91 -5.45
C ALA A 21 -0.34 3.20 -5.42
N ILE A 22 0.04 2.55 -4.30
CA ILE A 22 1.32 1.83 -4.17
C ILE A 22 1.14 0.34 -4.41
N VAL A 23 0.09 -0.26 -3.84
CA VAL A 23 -0.12 -1.71 -3.85
C VAL A 23 -0.72 -2.18 -5.18
N LEU A 24 -1.64 -1.45 -5.81
CA LEU A 24 -2.20 -1.86 -7.11
C LEU A 24 -1.12 -1.98 -8.19
N PRO A 25 -0.22 -1.00 -8.40
CA PRO A 25 0.87 -1.15 -9.36
C PRO A 25 1.81 -2.30 -9.01
N ALA A 26 2.10 -2.50 -7.72
CA ALA A 26 2.99 -3.57 -7.27
C ALA A 26 2.41 -4.98 -7.53
N VAL A 27 1.10 -5.15 -7.32
CA VAL A 27 0.38 -6.39 -7.65
C VAL A 27 0.42 -6.64 -9.15
N LEU A 28 0.16 -5.63 -9.98
CA LEU A 28 0.23 -5.74 -11.44
C LEU A 28 1.63 -6.11 -11.91
N LEU A 29 2.67 -5.48 -11.38
CA LEU A 29 4.06 -5.80 -11.68
C LEU A 29 4.43 -7.21 -11.21
N GLY A 30 3.99 -7.64 -10.03
CA GLY A 30 4.21 -8.99 -9.54
C GLY A 30 3.59 -10.05 -10.44
N LEU A 31 2.37 -9.81 -10.94
CA LEU A 31 1.70 -10.69 -11.90
C LEU A 31 2.45 -10.76 -13.23
N LEU A 32 2.90 -9.61 -13.74
CA LEU A 32 3.71 -9.57 -14.96
C LEU A 32 5.01 -10.36 -14.80
N VAL A 33 5.70 -10.23 -13.65
CA VAL A 33 6.91 -11.00 -13.37
C VAL A 33 6.61 -12.50 -13.32
N ILE A 34 5.50 -12.93 -12.72
CA ILE A 34 5.15 -14.36 -12.68
C ILE A 34 4.84 -14.92 -14.07
N ILE A 35 4.14 -14.15 -14.91
CA ILE A 35 3.69 -14.62 -16.24
C ILE A 35 4.81 -14.60 -17.27
N PHE A 36 5.64 -13.55 -17.27
CA PHE A 36 6.63 -13.32 -18.34
C PHE A 36 8.03 -13.81 -18.00
N SER A 37 8.36 -14.00 -16.73
CA SER A 37 9.66 -14.55 -16.38
C SER A 37 9.61 -16.07 -16.50
N SER A 38 10.65 -16.69 -17.05
CA SER A 38 10.78 -18.16 -17.15
C SER A 38 11.68 -18.73 -16.06
N SER A 39 11.98 -17.94 -15.03
CA SER A 39 12.89 -18.32 -13.94
C SER A 39 12.16 -19.13 -12.86
N ASP A 40 12.81 -20.12 -12.27
CA ASP A 40 12.26 -20.85 -11.13
C ASP A 40 12.01 -19.93 -9.91
N PHE A 41 12.65 -18.75 -9.88
CA PHE A 41 12.55 -17.78 -8.80
C PHE A 41 11.46 -16.71 -8.99
N ASN A 42 10.60 -16.83 -9.99
CA ASN A 42 9.57 -15.83 -10.30
C ASN A 42 8.70 -15.45 -9.09
N PHE A 43 8.28 -16.44 -8.31
CA PHE A 43 7.49 -16.23 -7.11
C PHE A 43 8.26 -15.44 -6.04
N MET A 44 9.56 -15.69 -5.90
CA MET A 44 10.42 -14.94 -4.98
C MET A 44 10.54 -13.48 -5.43
N TYR A 45 10.73 -13.22 -6.73
CA TYR A 45 10.81 -11.85 -7.25
C TYR A 45 9.49 -11.10 -7.10
N ALA A 46 8.35 -11.74 -7.38
CA ALA A 46 7.04 -11.15 -7.17
C ALA A 46 6.78 -10.87 -5.67
N ALA A 47 7.16 -11.78 -4.78
CA ALA A 47 7.06 -11.58 -3.33
C ALA A 47 7.94 -10.43 -2.84
N LEU A 48 9.15 -10.27 -3.39
CA LEU A 48 10.03 -9.14 -3.07
C LEU A 48 9.43 -7.81 -3.49
N ILE A 49 8.86 -7.71 -4.70
CA ILE A 49 8.19 -6.50 -5.18
C ILE A 49 7.05 -6.10 -4.24
N GLN A 50 6.23 -7.08 -3.83
CA GLN A 50 5.12 -6.84 -2.90
C GLN A 50 5.61 -6.43 -1.51
N THR A 51 6.70 -7.05 -1.03
CA THR A 51 7.31 -6.71 0.26
C THR A 51 7.82 -5.27 0.27
N VAL A 52 8.53 -4.85 -0.79
CA VAL A 52 9.05 -3.48 -0.93
C VAL A 52 7.90 -2.48 -1.02
N ALA A 53 6.83 -2.79 -1.76
CA ALA A 53 5.66 -1.93 -1.87
C ALA A 53 4.96 -1.73 -0.51
N LEU A 54 4.75 -2.81 0.24
CA LEU A 54 4.18 -2.75 1.59
C LEU A 54 5.09 -1.99 2.55
N MET A 55 6.40 -2.25 2.52
CA MET A 55 7.37 -1.56 3.37
C MET A 55 7.36 -0.05 3.10
N SER A 56 7.26 0.34 1.82
CA SER A 56 7.16 1.74 1.39
C SER A 56 5.86 2.39 1.89
N PHE A 57 4.74 1.67 1.81
CA PHE A 57 3.47 2.13 2.35
C PHE A 57 3.52 2.34 3.87
N TYR A 58 4.04 1.38 4.63
CA TYR A 58 4.15 1.48 6.09
C TYR A 58 5.12 2.59 6.51
N TYR A 59 6.22 2.76 5.78
CA TYR A 59 7.16 3.86 6.01
C TYR A 59 6.48 5.22 5.81
N TRP A 60 5.75 5.39 4.71
CA TRP A 60 4.97 6.59 4.46
C TRP A 60 3.92 6.83 5.55
N ARG A 61 3.18 5.79 5.94
CA ARG A 61 2.16 5.86 7.01
C ARG A 61 2.76 6.29 8.36
N PHE A 62 3.96 5.82 8.68
CA PHE A 62 4.66 6.22 9.90
C PHE A 62 5.00 7.72 9.88
N ILE A 63 5.51 8.22 8.76
CA ILE A 63 5.80 9.66 8.59
C ILE A 63 4.52 10.48 8.63
N TYR A 64 3.45 10.03 7.95
CA TYR A 64 2.16 10.71 7.92
C TYR A 64 1.60 10.91 9.33
N ARG A 65 1.52 9.83 10.12
CA ARG A 65 1.07 9.90 11.52
C ARG A 65 1.96 10.79 12.39
N ARG A 66 3.27 10.84 12.13
CA ARG A 66 4.20 11.73 12.85
C ARG A 66 3.94 13.21 12.52
N LYS A 67 3.62 13.52 11.26
CA LYS A 67 3.29 14.89 10.82
C LYS A 67 1.94 15.35 11.36
N GLU A 68 0.95 14.46 11.38
CA GLU A 68 -0.39 14.76 11.90
C GLU A 68 -0.36 15.08 13.40
N LYS A 69 0.39 14.30 14.20
CA LYS A 69 0.61 14.59 15.63
C LYS A 69 1.29 15.94 15.90
N ARG A 70 2.17 16.41 15.01
CA ARG A 70 2.79 17.74 15.14
C ARG A 70 1.84 18.88 14.77
N LYS A 71 0.89 18.64 13.86
CA LYS A 71 -0.10 19.64 13.43
C LYS A 71 -1.21 19.86 14.45
N ASN A 72 -1.54 18.84 15.26
CA ASN A 72 -2.60 18.92 16.28
C ASN A 72 -2.13 19.47 17.64
N ASN A 73 -0.82 19.62 17.85
CA ASN A 73 -0.21 20.09 19.10
C ASN A 73 0.37 21.52 18.99
N GLY A 74 0.09 22.26 17.93
CA GLY A 74 0.47 23.66 17.75
C GLY A 74 -0.78 24.51 17.52
#